data_AF-A0A2A2FGF8-F1
#
_entry.id   AF-A0A2A2FGF8-F1
#
_cell.length_a   1.000
_cell.length_b   1.000
_cell.length_c   1.000
_cell.angle_alpha   90.00
_cell.angle_beta   90.00
_cell.angle_gamma   90.00
#
_symmetry.space_group_name_H-M   'P 1'
#
loop_
_entity.id
_entity.type
_entity.pdbx_description
1 polymer ?
#
loop_
_entity_poly.entity_id
_entity_poly.type
_entity_poly.pdbx_seq_one_letter_code
_entity_poly.pdbx_strand_id
1 'polypeptide(L)'
;MAIAVLVAPPIVLGEATTRTYAITAAILILAVGSAFPYAAIVALGTLPLSYAGIASFAAPRPESDEPHPFSAAAALRHAAAGLAYVLASAAVGAVGMGVQIGLPSDPGGTPAVFGPSFLHLGGALVAVIFVSLQLWRYETSPGELAARTVLGTVALGALLALSPAVAFWAFNGGL
;
A
#
# COMPACT_ATOMS: atom_id res chain seq x y z
N MET A 1 1.00 -1.48 10.26
CA MET A 1 2.28 -2.15 9.96
C MET A 1 2.96 -2.73 11.21
N ALA A 2 3.22 -1.92 12.25
CA ALA A 2 3.98 -2.36 13.44
C ALA A 2 3.44 -3.66 14.10
N ILE A 3 2.13 -3.78 14.30
CA ILE A 3 1.52 -4.99 14.89
C ILE A 3 1.79 -6.22 14.01
N ALA A 4 1.60 -6.12 12.69
CA ALA A 4 1.87 -7.23 11.78
C ALA A 4 3.33 -7.67 11.81
N VAL A 5 4.27 -6.71 11.88
CA VAL A 5 5.71 -6.98 11.97
C VAL A 5 6.10 -7.63 13.30
N LEU A 6 5.42 -7.31 14.39
CA LEU A 6 5.70 -7.88 15.71
C LEU A 6 5.05 -9.25 15.91
N VAL A 7 3.86 -9.45 15.36
CA VAL A 7 3.02 -10.62 15.67
C VAL A 7 3.14 -11.71 14.62
N ALA A 8 3.27 -11.38 13.33
CA ALA A 8 3.33 -12.39 12.28
C ALA A 8 4.57 -13.30 12.37
N PRO A 9 5.80 -12.79 12.60
CA PRO A 9 6.98 -13.66 12.60
C PRO A 9 6.99 -14.72 13.71
N PRO A 10 6.65 -14.40 14.97
CA PRO A 10 6.55 -15.42 16.02
C PRO A 10 5.47 -16.47 15.76
N ILE A 11 4.33 -16.07 15.16
CA ILE A 11 3.24 -17.01 14.82
C ILE A 11 3.70 -18.00 13.76
N VAL A 12 4.44 -17.52 12.76
CA VAL A 12 4.87 -18.31 11.60
C VAL A 12 6.05 -19.22 11.96
N LEU A 13 7.03 -18.69 12.70
CA LEU A 13 8.26 -19.40 13.04
C LEU A 13 8.15 -20.17 14.38
N GLY A 14 7.00 -20.09 15.06
CA GLY A 14 6.73 -20.78 16.32
C GLY A 14 7.47 -20.23 17.55
N GLU A 15 8.42 -19.31 17.36
CA GLU A 15 9.26 -18.77 18.44
C GLU A 15 9.52 -17.27 18.29
N ALA A 16 9.36 -16.53 19.39
CA ALA A 16 9.68 -15.10 19.49
C ALA A 16 11.16 -14.88 19.88
N THR A 17 12.09 -15.24 18.99
CA THR A 17 13.54 -15.07 19.22
C THR A 17 14.12 -13.84 18.54
N THR A 18 15.30 -13.39 18.96
CA THR A 18 16.07 -12.33 18.29
C THR A 18 16.34 -12.68 16.81
N ARG A 19 16.58 -13.96 16.51
CA ARG A 19 16.78 -14.45 15.13
C ARG A 19 15.53 -14.23 14.27
N THR A 20 14.36 -14.55 14.79
CA THR A 20 13.06 -14.34 14.13
C THR A 20 12.86 -12.87 13.74
N TYR A 21 13.12 -11.94 14.66
CA TYR A 21 12.98 -10.52 14.38
C TYR A 21 14.08 -9.98 13.45
N ALA A 22 15.31 -10.49 13.53
CA ALA A 22 16.39 -10.11 12.63
C ALA A 22 16.10 -10.50 11.17
N ILE A 23 15.60 -11.72 10.94
CA ILE A 23 15.19 -12.19 9.60
C ILE A 23 14.03 -11.34 9.08
N THR A 24 13.04 -11.04 9.93
CA THR A 24 11.91 -10.19 9.54
C THR A 24 12.38 -8.78 9.15
N ALA A 25 13.27 -8.19 9.94
CA ALA A 25 13.84 -6.87 9.65
C ALA A 25 14.61 -6.87 8.31
N ALA A 26 15.39 -7.91 8.03
CA ALA A 26 16.10 -8.05 6.74
C ALA A 26 15.12 -8.11 5.56
N ILE A 27 14.04 -8.89 5.67
CA ILE A 27 13.00 -8.99 4.63
C ILE A 27 12.30 -7.65 4.44
N LEU A 28 12.00 -6.93 5.53
CA LEU A 28 11.37 -5.61 5.45
C LEU A 28 12.28 -4.57 4.78
N ILE A 29 13.56 -4.53 5.15
CA ILE A 29 14.53 -3.64 4.53
C ILE A 29 14.59 -3.90 3.03
N LEU A 30 14.67 -5.18 2.64
CA LEU A 30 14.72 -5.59 1.25
C LEU A 30 13.44 -5.21 0.50
N ALA A 31 12.27 -5.50 1.07
CA ALA A 31 10.97 -5.16 0.48
C ALA A 31 10.81 -3.65 0.30
N VAL A 32 11.18 -2.86 1.30
CA VAL A 32 11.15 -1.39 1.24
C VAL A 32 12.14 -0.86 0.19
N GLY A 33 13.36 -1.40 0.17
CA GLY A 33 14.38 -1.03 -0.81
C GLY A 33 13.94 -1.32 -2.24
N SER A 34 13.40 -2.51 -2.51
CA SER A 34 12.90 -2.92 -3.82
C SER A 34 11.64 -2.15 -4.24
N ALA A 35 10.78 -1.76 -3.29
CA ALA A 35 9.59 -0.97 -3.57
C ALA A 35 9.87 0.52 -3.79
N PHE A 36 11.03 1.03 -3.36
CA PHE A 36 11.33 2.45 -3.36
C PHE A 36 11.26 3.12 -4.74
N PRO A 37 11.81 2.55 -5.83
CA PRO A 37 11.69 3.15 -7.17
C PRO A 37 10.24 3.27 -7.62
N TYR A 38 9.44 2.22 -7.39
CA TYR A 38 8.01 2.24 -7.68
C TYR A 38 7.27 3.28 -6.82
N ALA A 39 7.60 3.38 -5.53
CA ALA A 39 7.05 4.38 -4.63
C ALA A 39 7.33 5.81 -5.09
N ALA A 40 8.55 6.09 -5.57
CA ALA A 40 8.90 7.39 -6.13
C ALA A 40 8.11 7.69 -7.42
N ILE A 41 7.99 6.71 -8.33
CA ILE A 41 7.22 6.86 -9.57
C ILE A 41 5.75 7.13 -9.28
N VAL A 42 5.13 6.36 -8.38
CA VAL A 42 3.73 6.55 -8.00
C VAL A 42 3.55 7.91 -7.33
N ALA A 43 4.35 8.22 -6.31
CA ALA A 43 4.22 9.44 -5.52
C ALA A 43 4.38 10.72 -6.36
N LEU A 44 5.30 10.73 -7.31
CA LEU A 44 5.56 11.88 -8.18
C LEU A 44 4.66 11.88 -9.43
N GLY A 45 4.42 10.71 -10.01
CA GLY A 45 3.59 10.53 -11.20
C GLY A 45 2.13 10.87 -10.97
N THR A 46 1.64 10.83 -9.73
CA THR A 46 0.27 11.22 -9.38
C THR A 46 0.13 12.68 -8.98
N LEU A 47 1.21 13.48 -8.98
CA LEU A 47 1.14 14.93 -8.72
C LEU A 47 0.16 15.66 -9.65
N PRO A 48 0.04 15.35 -10.96
CA PRO A 48 -0.96 15.98 -11.82
C PRO A 48 -2.40 15.79 -11.34
N LEU A 49 -2.73 14.64 -10.73
CA LEU A 49 -4.06 14.39 -10.15
C LEU A 49 -4.31 15.27 -8.92
N SER A 50 -3.27 15.49 -8.12
CA SER A 50 -3.33 16.41 -6.98
C SER A 50 -3.40 17.87 -7.42
N TYR A 51 -2.69 18.24 -8.49
CA TYR A 51 -2.72 19.58 -9.08
C TYR A 51 -4.10 19.93 -9.62
N ALA A 52 -4.75 18.99 -10.31
CA ALA A 52 -6.09 19.15 -10.85
C ALA A 52 -7.21 19.05 -9.79
N GLY A 53 -6.88 18.87 -8.51
CA GLY A 53 -7.86 18.71 -7.43
C GLY A 53 -8.71 17.45 -7.55
N ILE A 54 -8.25 16.43 -8.30
CA ILE A 54 -9.02 15.21 -8.55
C ILE A 54 -8.86 14.24 -7.38
N ALA A 55 -7.62 13.94 -6.98
CA ALA A 55 -7.33 13.01 -5.89
C ALA A 55 -5.97 13.28 -5.27
N SER A 56 -5.79 12.91 -4.00
CA SER A 56 -4.52 13.06 -3.29
C SER A 56 -4.29 11.97 -2.26
N PHE A 57 -3.04 11.59 -2.02
CA PHE A 57 -2.67 10.69 -0.92
C PHE A 57 -2.74 11.35 0.46
N ALA A 58 -2.51 12.65 0.56
CA ALA A 58 -2.34 13.35 1.85
C ALA A 58 -3.64 13.83 2.52
N ALA A 59 -4.76 13.20 2.17
CA ALA A 59 -6.13 13.63 2.42
C ALA A 59 -6.62 14.77 1.49
N PRO A 60 -7.91 14.72 1.10
CA PRO A 60 -8.62 15.86 0.55
C PRO A 60 -8.99 16.80 1.70
N ARG A 61 -8.77 18.10 1.55
CA ARG A 61 -9.42 19.06 2.46
C ARG A 61 -10.82 19.32 1.91
N PRO A 62 -11.88 19.18 2.73
CA PRO A 62 -13.20 19.65 2.34
C PRO A 62 -13.09 21.13 1.99
N GLU A 63 -13.73 21.45 0.88
CA GLU A 63 -13.75 22.74 0.21
C GLU A 63 -14.20 23.85 1.16
N SER A 64 -13.27 24.63 1.69
CA SER A 64 -13.59 25.98 2.18
C SER A 64 -13.52 26.92 0.98
N ASP A 65 -14.61 26.97 0.21
CA ASP A 65 -15.08 28.00 -0.74
C ASP A 65 -14.12 28.81 -1.64
N GLU A 66 -12.84 28.47 -1.77
CA GLU A 66 -11.96 29.03 -2.78
C GLU A 66 -11.01 27.97 -3.36
N PRO A 67 -10.70 28.03 -4.68
CA PRO A 67 -9.66 27.21 -5.26
C PRO A 67 -8.31 27.65 -4.70
N HIS A 68 -7.89 27.04 -3.59
CA HIS A 68 -6.55 27.24 -3.08
C HIS A 68 -5.56 26.71 -4.12
N PRO A 69 -4.68 27.57 -4.67
CA PRO A 69 -3.75 27.17 -5.71
C PRO A 69 -2.83 26.07 -5.19
N PHE A 70 -2.48 25.14 -6.07
CA PHE A 70 -1.49 24.10 -5.80
C PHE A 70 -0.23 24.73 -5.19
N SER A 71 0.10 24.33 -3.96
CA SER A 71 1.27 24.82 -3.23
C SER A 71 2.35 23.76 -3.16
N ALA A 72 3.61 24.20 -3.07
CA ALA A 72 4.75 23.29 -2.87
C ALA A 72 4.56 22.42 -1.61
N ALA A 73 3.93 22.95 -0.57
CA ALA A 73 3.59 22.20 0.64
C ALA A 73 2.55 21.09 0.39
N ALA A 74 1.54 21.35 -0.45
CA ALA A 74 0.56 20.34 -0.84
C ALA A 74 1.19 19.23 -1.70
N ALA A 75 2.04 19.61 -2.66
CA ALA A 75 2.81 18.68 -3.48
C ALA A 75 3.71 17.77 -2.62
N LEU A 76 4.45 18.36 -1.68
CA LEU A 76 5.34 17.63 -0.78
C LEU A 76 4.56 16.66 0.10
N ARG A 77 3.44 17.09 0.68
CA ARG A 77 2.58 16.21 1.49
C ARG A 77 2.03 15.07 0.66
N HIS A 78 1.55 15.33 -0.56
CA HIS A 78 1.07 14.30 -1.47
C HIS A 78 2.15 13.26 -1.77
N ALA A 79 3.33 13.72 -2.18
CA ALA A 79 4.44 12.84 -2.51
C ALA A 79 4.90 12.02 -1.30
N ALA A 80 5.07 12.66 -0.13
CA ALA A 80 5.47 11.99 1.10
C ALA A 80 4.43 10.94 1.55
N ALA A 81 3.14 11.29 1.48
CA ALA A 81 2.07 10.36 1.81
C ALA A 81 2.01 9.19 0.81
N GLY A 82 2.10 9.47 -0.49
CA GLY A 82 2.12 8.44 -1.54
C GLY A 82 3.27 7.47 -1.34
N LEU A 83 4.48 7.99 -1.11
CA LEU A 83 5.65 7.17 -0.83
C LEU A 83 5.45 6.30 0.42
N ALA A 84 4.95 6.89 1.51
CA ALA A 84 4.67 6.15 2.74
C ALA A 84 3.62 5.04 2.54
N TYR A 85 2.52 5.31 1.81
CA TYR A 85 1.50 4.31 1.54
C TYR A 85 2.00 3.17 0.66
N VAL A 86 2.74 3.48 -0.41
CA VAL A 86 3.29 2.46 -1.30
C VAL A 86 4.25 1.54 -0.56
N LEU A 87 5.16 2.11 0.25
CA LEU A 87 6.11 1.36 1.07
C LEU A 87 5.41 0.53 2.16
N ALA A 88 4.41 1.11 2.83
CA ALA A 88 3.62 0.39 3.83
C ALA A 88 2.87 -0.78 3.21
N SER A 89 2.27 -0.59 2.03
CA SER A 89 1.60 -1.64 1.28
C SER A 89 2.56 -2.77 0.91
N ALA A 90 3.74 -2.43 0.37
CA ALA A 90 4.78 -3.40 0.02
C ALA A 90 5.26 -4.18 1.25
N ALA A 91 5.46 -3.51 2.39
CA ALA A 91 5.83 -4.14 3.65
C ALA A 91 4.75 -5.11 4.15
N VAL A 92 3.47 -4.74 4.10
CA VAL A 92 2.35 -5.62 4.47
C VAL A 92 2.29 -6.84 3.56
N GLY A 93 2.44 -6.66 2.25
CA GLY A 93 2.50 -7.77 1.30
C GLY A 93 3.70 -8.70 1.52
N ALA A 94 4.87 -8.16 1.86
CA ALA A 94 6.07 -8.94 2.18
C ALA A 94 5.88 -9.77 3.46
N VAL A 95 5.28 -9.19 4.51
CA VAL A 95 4.92 -9.93 5.73
C VAL A 95 3.91 -11.03 5.41
N GLY A 96 2.89 -10.74 4.61
CA GLY A 96 1.91 -11.73 4.15
C GLY A 96 2.55 -12.88 3.37
N MET A 97 3.50 -12.60 2.47
CA MET A 97 4.25 -13.65 1.79
C MET A 97 5.11 -14.48 2.73
N GLY A 98 5.79 -13.84 3.70
CA GLY A 98 6.55 -14.55 4.72
C GLY A 98 5.66 -15.53 5.51
N VAL A 99 4.44 -15.11 5.86
CA VAL A 99 3.43 -15.97 6.48
C VAL A 99 3.05 -17.13 5.57
N GLN A 100 2.76 -16.87 4.30
CA GLN A 100 2.39 -17.90 3.34
C GLN A 100 3.48 -18.96 3.13
N ILE A 101 4.76 -18.57 3.16
CA ILE A 101 5.89 -19.49 3.01
C ILE A 101 6.10 -20.34 4.27
N GLY A 102 5.93 -19.76 5.46
CA GLY A 102 6.19 -20.47 6.72
C GLY A 102 5.03 -21.30 7.25
N LEU A 103 3.81 -21.10 6.75
CA LEU A 103 2.69 -22.00 7.06
C LEU A 103 2.86 -23.35 6.33
N PRO A 104 2.58 -24.49 6.99
CA PRO A 104 2.56 -25.79 6.32
C PRO A 104 1.59 -25.74 5.13
N SER A 105 2.01 -26.24 3.96
CA SER A 105 1.13 -26.35 2.80
C SER A 105 -0.10 -27.19 3.16
N ASP A 106 -1.28 -26.65 2.89
CA ASP A 106 -2.57 -27.31 3.14
C ASP A 106 -2.59 -28.71 2.50
N PRO A 107 -2.87 -29.80 3.26
CA PRO A 107 -2.95 -31.16 2.70
C PRO A 107 -4.08 -31.33 1.68
N GLY A 108 -4.99 -30.34 1.55
CA GLY A 108 -6.22 -30.40 0.78
C GLY A 108 -6.12 -30.13 -0.73
N GLY A 109 -4.93 -29.91 -1.29
CA GLY A 109 -4.75 -29.95 -2.75
C GLY A 109 -5.48 -28.87 -3.56
N THR A 110 -5.78 -27.71 -2.97
CA THR A 110 -6.25 -26.56 -3.76
C THR A 110 -5.16 -26.15 -4.75
N PRO A 111 -5.43 -26.11 -6.08
CA PRO A 111 -4.43 -25.70 -7.05
C PRO A 111 -3.90 -24.31 -6.72
N ALA A 112 -2.58 -24.12 -6.76
CA ALA A 112 -1.91 -22.89 -6.32
C ALA A 112 -2.42 -21.61 -7.00
N VAL A 113 -3.07 -21.74 -8.16
CA VAL A 113 -3.75 -20.65 -8.90
C VAL A 113 -4.99 -20.10 -8.16
N PHE A 114 -5.67 -20.91 -7.35
CA PHE A 114 -6.88 -20.52 -6.60
C PHE A 114 -6.58 -20.22 -5.12
N GLY A 115 -5.35 -20.46 -4.67
CA GLY A 115 -4.92 -20.10 -3.32
C GLY A 115 -4.79 -18.58 -3.19
N PRO A 116 -5.29 -17.95 -2.13
CA PRO A 116 -5.12 -16.52 -1.92
C PRO A 116 -3.63 -16.17 -1.86
N SER A 117 -3.13 -15.46 -2.86
CA SER A 117 -1.79 -14.91 -2.84
C SER A 117 -1.75 -13.78 -1.81
N PHE A 118 -1.08 -14.00 -0.68
CA PHE A 118 -0.98 -13.00 0.39
C PHE A 118 -0.29 -11.71 -0.07
N LEU A 119 0.51 -11.79 -1.14
CA LEU A 119 1.06 -10.65 -1.85
C LEU A 119 -0.05 -9.73 -2.41
N HIS A 120 -1.05 -10.30 -3.07
CA HIS A 120 -2.17 -9.55 -3.64
C HIS A 120 -3.16 -9.11 -2.55
N LEU A 121 -3.41 -9.95 -1.55
CA LEU A 121 -4.27 -9.61 -0.41
C LEU A 121 -3.69 -8.46 0.42
N GLY A 122 -2.38 -8.44 0.65
CA GLY A 122 -1.71 -7.37 1.39
C GLY A 122 -1.88 -6.01 0.73
N GLY A 123 -1.66 -5.95 -0.59
CA GLY A 123 -1.88 -4.74 -1.38
C GLY A 123 -3.35 -4.32 -1.44
N ALA A 124 -4.24 -5.28 -1.72
CA ALA A 124 -5.68 -5.03 -1.78
C ALA A 124 -6.23 -4.51 -0.45
N LEU A 125 -5.79 -5.07 0.69
CA LEU A 125 -6.19 -4.62 2.01
C LEU A 125 -5.81 -3.15 2.24
N VAL A 126 -4.57 -2.77 1.93
CA VAL A 126 -4.11 -1.38 2.09
C VAL A 126 -4.89 -0.44 1.17
N ALA A 127 -5.14 -0.86 -0.07
CA ALA A 127 -5.93 -0.09 -1.03
C ALA A 127 -7.38 0.12 -0.56
N VAL A 128 -8.06 -0.92 -0.09
CA VAL A 128 -9.43 -0.83 0.42
C VAL A 128 -9.50 0.08 1.64
N ILE A 129 -8.57 -0.04 2.59
CA ILE A 129 -8.50 0.84 3.76
C ILE A 129 -8.27 2.28 3.33
N PHE A 130 -7.33 2.52 2.42
CA PHE A 130 -7.05 3.85 1.88
C PHE A 130 -8.29 4.47 1.23
N VAL A 131 -8.91 3.76 0.27
CA VAL A 131 -10.09 4.25 -0.45
C VAL A 131 -11.24 4.52 0.54
N SER A 132 -11.50 3.59 1.46
CA SER A 132 -12.58 3.73 2.45
C SER A 132 -12.37 4.95 3.34
N LEU A 133 -11.16 5.13 3.88
CA LEU A 133 -10.84 6.28 4.74
C LEU A 133 -10.89 7.60 3.98
N GLN A 134 -10.45 7.61 2.72
CA GLN A 134 -10.47 8.81 1.89
C GLN A 134 -11.90 9.20 1.52
N LEU A 135 -12.74 8.24 1.11
CA LEU A 135 -14.15 8.47 0.82
C LEU A 135 -14.92 8.90 2.08
N TRP A 136 -14.65 8.30 3.23
CA TRP A 136 -15.26 8.70 4.50
C TRP A 136 -14.90 10.15 4.88
N ARG A 137 -13.65 10.57 4.65
CA ARG A 137 -13.15 11.92 4.97
C ARG A 137 -13.75 13.05 4.11
N TYR A 138 -14.35 12.74 2.97
CA TYR A 138 -15.04 13.77 2.19
C TYR A 138 -16.34 14.24 2.87
N GLU A 139 -16.82 13.56 3.94
CA GLU A 139 -18.03 13.92 4.71
C GLU A 139 -19.30 14.13 3.85
N THR A 140 -19.28 13.68 2.59
CA THR A 140 -20.38 13.78 1.63
C THR A 140 -20.90 12.38 1.32
N SER A 141 -22.19 12.23 1.00
CA SER A 141 -22.68 10.92 0.59
C SER A 141 -22.00 10.49 -0.71
N PRO A 142 -21.70 9.19 -0.93
CA PRO A 142 -21.01 8.72 -2.14
C PRO A 142 -21.72 9.09 -3.45
N GLY A 143 -23.03 9.39 -3.41
CA GLY A 143 -23.81 9.83 -4.56
C GLY A 143 -23.68 11.33 -4.90
N GLU A 144 -23.16 12.14 -3.98
CA GLU A 144 -22.97 13.59 -4.15
C GLU A 144 -21.53 13.94 -4.52
N LEU A 145 -20.59 13.02 -4.32
CA LEU A 145 -19.19 13.15 -4.74
C LEU A 145 -19.07 13.12 -6.27
N ALA A 146 -18.33 14.08 -6.82
CA ALA A 146 -18.03 14.08 -8.25
C ALA A 146 -17.35 12.77 -8.66
N ALA A 147 -17.88 12.09 -9.69
CA ALA A 147 -17.39 10.78 -10.15
C ALA A 147 -15.88 10.77 -10.45
N ARG A 148 -15.34 11.89 -10.94
CA ARG A 148 -13.89 12.07 -11.17
C ARG A 148 -13.05 11.86 -9.91
N THR A 149 -13.55 12.31 -8.76
CA THR A 149 -12.87 12.24 -7.46
C THR A 149 -12.85 10.79 -6.98
N VAL A 150 -14.00 10.13 -7.04
CA VAL A 150 -14.13 8.70 -6.69
C VAL A 150 -13.19 7.85 -7.56
N LEU A 151 -13.23 8.04 -8.88
CA LEU A 151 -12.37 7.32 -9.82
C LEU A 151 -10.88 7.61 -9.56
N GLY A 152 -10.52 8.86 -9.28
CA GLY A 152 -9.16 9.24 -8.91
C GLY A 152 -8.68 8.54 -7.63
N THR A 153 -9.49 8.54 -6.57
CA THR A 153 -9.17 7.85 -5.30
C THR A 153 -9.03 6.35 -5.49
N VAL A 154 -9.92 5.73 -6.27
CA VAL A 154 -9.84 4.30 -6.61
C VAL A 154 -8.58 4.00 -7.43
N ALA A 155 -8.23 4.84 -8.39
CA ALA A 155 -7.00 4.69 -9.18
C ALA A 155 -5.75 4.78 -8.29
N LEU A 156 -5.71 5.73 -7.35
CA LEU A 156 -4.63 5.79 -6.35
C LEU A 156 -4.59 4.51 -5.49
N GLY A 157 -5.75 4.00 -5.05
CA GLY A 157 -5.84 2.72 -4.34
C GLY A 157 -5.31 1.54 -5.16
N ALA A 158 -5.63 1.47 -6.45
CA ALA A 158 -5.13 0.43 -7.34
C ALA A 158 -3.60 0.45 -7.46
N LEU A 159 -2.99 1.63 -7.54
CA LEU A 159 -1.52 1.77 -7.50
C LEU A 159 -0.93 1.27 -6.18
N LEU A 160 -1.59 1.51 -5.06
CA LEU A 160 -1.17 0.94 -3.76
C LEU A 160 -1.28 -0.59 -3.75
N ALA A 161 -2.33 -1.15 -4.36
CA ALA A 161 -2.55 -2.59 -4.42
C ALA A 161 -1.48 -3.33 -5.23
N LEU A 162 -0.91 -2.68 -6.25
CA LEU A 162 0.13 -3.25 -7.10
C LEU A 162 1.52 -3.25 -6.44
N SER A 163 1.73 -2.46 -5.38
CA SER A 163 3.08 -2.26 -4.84
C SER A 163 3.77 -3.52 -4.34
N PRO A 164 3.10 -4.49 -3.68
CA PRO A 164 3.77 -5.73 -3.27
C PRO A 164 4.25 -6.56 -4.47
N ALA A 165 3.47 -6.58 -5.55
CA ALA A 165 3.81 -7.31 -6.78
C ALA A 165 5.05 -6.70 -7.45
N VAL A 166 5.09 -5.38 -7.56
CA VAL A 166 6.23 -4.68 -8.16
C VAL A 166 7.49 -4.86 -7.30
N ALA A 167 7.36 -4.78 -5.97
CA ALA A 167 8.48 -5.01 -5.06
C ALA A 167 9.06 -6.43 -5.21
N PHE A 168 8.19 -7.44 -5.30
CA PHE A 168 8.61 -8.83 -5.53
C PHE A 168 9.28 -9.02 -6.89
N TRP A 169 8.71 -8.45 -7.94
CA TRP A 169 9.27 -8.52 -9.29
C TRP A 169 10.65 -7.84 -9.38
N ALA A 170 10.81 -6.66 -8.79
CA ALA A 170 12.09 -5.96 -8.73
C ALA A 170 13.12 -6.75 -7.91
N PHE A 171 12.71 -7.37 -6.81
CA PHE A 171 13.56 -8.27 -6.03
C PHE A 171 14.04 -9.49 -6.85
N ASN A 172 13.18 -10.05 -7.70
CA ASN A 172 13.51 -11.21 -8.53
C ASN A 172 14.35 -10.87 -9.79
N GLY A 173 14.94 -9.67 -9.85
CA GLY A 173 15.83 -9.27 -10.95
C GLY A 173 15.13 -8.78 -12.21
N GLY A 174 13.88 -8.28 -12.10
CA GLY A 174 13.12 -7.78 -13.25
C GLY A 174 13.61 -6.48 -13.90
N LEU A 175 14.68 -5.86 -13.40
CA LEU A 175 15.21 -4.58 -13.90
C LEU A 175 16.33 -4.76 -14.92
#